data_AF-N4TX57-F1
#
_entry.id   AF-N4TX57-F1
#
_cell.length_a   1.000
_cell.length_b   1.000
_cell.length_c   1.000
_cell.angle_alpha   90.00
_cell.angle_beta   90.00
_cell.angle_gamma   90.00
#
_symmetry.space_group_name_H-M   'P 1'
#
loop_
_entity.id
_entity.type
_entity.pdbx_description
1 polymer ?
#
loop_
_entity_poly.entity_id
_entity_poly.type
_entity_poly.pdbx_seq_one_letter_code
_entity_poly.pdbx_strand_id
1 'polypeptide(L)'
;KYPWIDQGYHVPYPVPQELLLPFGQFAQQNNFSAILPLISQLNWYPGNITTIPTLYGIKKFGPGLLQSVSSEFLVAASGDTRSIYKAASDVLGKDIYLNSDLVRVRRNKAGAALTIQQNRKTFTIKAKKLVVAVPQTVENMKSFDLSETERKLLSKFSAFGYVAGVADIPGLDVSLQNVGAMTPAKTPMIPGSNGYVSSGSPNQFLLGVAFDNTDYTVADSKSLIREELTALARAGAVPTDAAKRVTFPYISNHVPYDLHVTGDEIAKGFYSELLELEGLLNTYWTGAAFAGHNSGLIWKWNDGTVLPALKKDLGL
;
A
#
# COMPACT_ATOMS: atom_id res chain seq x y z
N LYS A 1 -1.78 16.71 -17.40
CA LYS A 1 -3.27 16.67 -17.51
C LYS A 1 -3.95 16.56 -16.14
N TYR A 2 -3.47 15.75 -15.19
CA TYR A 2 -4.08 15.58 -13.86
C TYR A 2 -3.14 16.06 -12.73
N PRO A 3 -3.08 17.37 -12.42
CA PRO A 3 -2.14 17.91 -11.42
C PRO A 3 -2.42 17.43 -9.99
N TRP A 4 -3.63 16.91 -9.74
CA TRP A 4 -4.09 16.43 -8.44
C TRP A 4 -3.67 14.99 -8.11
N ILE A 5 -3.05 14.25 -9.04
CA ILE A 5 -2.83 12.80 -8.87
C ILE A 5 -1.99 12.43 -7.64
N ASP A 6 -1.04 13.29 -7.26
CA ASP A 6 -0.22 13.11 -6.06
C ASP A 6 -0.84 13.73 -4.81
N GLN A 7 -1.93 14.48 -4.95
CA GLN A 7 -2.62 15.14 -3.84
C GLN A 7 -3.70 14.26 -3.23
N GLY A 8 -4.21 13.26 -3.96
CA GLY A 8 -5.27 12.37 -3.51
C GLY A 8 -6.01 11.79 -4.71
N TYR A 9 -7.18 11.18 -4.48
CA TYR A 9 -8.08 10.74 -5.55
C TYR A 9 -9.13 11.81 -5.89
N HIS A 10 -8.70 13.02 -6.27
CA HIS A 10 -9.59 14.10 -6.72
C HIS A 10 -10.07 13.89 -8.17
N VAL A 11 -10.64 12.72 -8.44
CA VAL A 11 -11.13 12.33 -9.76
C VAL A 11 -12.33 13.22 -10.13
N PRO A 12 -12.32 13.93 -11.28
CA PRO A 12 -13.46 14.76 -11.66
C PRO A 12 -14.68 13.91 -12.04
N TYR A 13 -15.87 14.50 -11.93
CA TYR A 13 -17.12 13.89 -12.39
C TYR A 13 -17.75 14.74 -13.51
N PRO A 14 -18.12 14.16 -14.67
CA PRO A 14 -17.96 12.75 -15.05
C PRO A 14 -16.48 12.34 -15.17
N VAL A 15 -16.19 11.06 -14.92
CA VAL A 15 -14.82 10.54 -14.98
C VAL A 15 -14.32 10.51 -16.43
N PRO A 16 -13.15 11.10 -16.74
CA PRO A 16 -12.55 11.03 -18.07
C PRO A 16 -12.35 9.59 -18.52
N GLN A 17 -12.84 9.26 -19.71
CA GLN A 17 -12.85 7.88 -20.21
C GLN A 17 -11.46 7.25 -20.23
N GLU A 18 -10.43 8.03 -20.53
CA GLU A 18 -9.05 7.55 -20.57
C GLU A 18 -8.55 7.03 -19.20
N LEU A 19 -9.08 7.54 -18.08
CA LEU A 19 -8.74 7.08 -16.73
C LEU A 19 -9.33 5.69 -16.41
N LEU A 20 -10.35 5.27 -17.16
CA LEU A 20 -11.04 4.00 -17.01
C LEU A 20 -10.46 2.89 -17.90
N LEU A 21 -9.73 3.25 -18.95
CA LEU A 21 -9.10 2.29 -19.86
C LEU A 21 -8.08 1.40 -19.13
N PRO A 22 -7.83 0.18 -19.62
CA PRO A 22 -6.65 -0.58 -19.22
C PRO A 22 -5.38 0.23 -19.44
N PHE A 23 -4.52 0.31 -18.43
CA PHE A 23 -3.34 1.18 -18.49
C PHE A 23 -2.36 0.79 -19.61
N GLY A 24 -2.28 -0.50 -19.98
CA GLY A 24 -1.50 -0.95 -21.12
C GLY A 24 -2.01 -0.39 -22.46
N GLN A 25 -3.33 -0.28 -22.63
CA GLN A 25 -3.94 0.35 -23.79
C GLN A 25 -3.65 1.85 -23.81
N PHE A 26 -3.79 2.53 -22.67
CA PHE A 26 -3.47 3.95 -22.56
C PHE A 26 -1.98 4.23 -22.85
N ALA A 27 -1.08 3.38 -22.36
CA ALA A 27 0.35 3.48 -22.64
C ALA A 27 0.69 3.30 -24.13
N GLN A 28 0.00 2.39 -24.81
CA GLN A 28 0.16 2.20 -26.26
C GLN A 28 -0.33 3.43 -27.03
N GLN A 29 -1.51 3.94 -26.70
CA GLN A 29 -2.10 5.12 -27.35
C GLN A 29 -1.26 6.39 -27.18
N ASN A 30 -0.45 6.47 -26.12
CA ASN A 30 0.40 7.62 -25.80
C ASN A 30 1.91 7.32 -25.96
N ASN A 31 2.28 6.22 -26.62
CA ASN A 31 3.66 5.85 -26.96
C ASN A 31 4.64 5.76 -25.78
N PHE A 32 4.21 5.21 -24.63
CA PHE A 32 5.08 5.00 -23.48
C PHE A 32 5.07 3.56 -22.92
N SER A 33 4.57 2.57 -23.67
CA SER A 33 4.55 1.17 -23.22
C SER A 33 5.92 0.62 -22.79
N ALA A 34 7.02 1.18 -23.31
CA ALA A 34 8.39 0.79 -22.96
C ALA A 34 8.74 0.99 -21.47
N ILE A 35 8.06 1.90 -20.75
CA ILE A 35 8.35 2.17 -19.33
C ILE A 35 7.49 1.36 -18.36
N LEU A 36 6.51 0.57 -18.83
CA LEU A 36 5.66 -0.27 -17.95
C LEU A 36 6.44 -1.25 -17.05
N PRO A 37 7.54 -1.89 -17.52
CA PRO A 37 8.37 -2.72 -16.65
C PRO A 37 8.98 -1.91 -15.50
N LEU A 38 9.48 -0.69 -15.78
CA LEU A 38 10.07 0.19 -14.78
C LEU A 38 9.06 0.63 -13.73
N ILE A 39 7.85 1.02 -14.16
CA ILE A 39 6.76 1.39 -13.24
C ILE A 39 6.47 0.24 -12.27
N SER A 40 6.40 -0.98 -12.79
CA SER A 40 6.12 -2.16 -11.97
C SER A 40 7.24 -2.48 -10.99
N GLN A 41 8.50 -2.36 -11.41
CA GLN A 41 9.66 -2.59 -10.55
C GLN A 41 9.72 -1.58 -9.40
N LEU A 42 9.50 -0.28 -9.67
CA LEU A 42 9.55 0.77 -8.64
C LEU A 42 8.44 0.64 -7.58
N ASN A 43 7.30 0.06 -7.95
CA ASN A 43 6.16 -0.08 -7.04
C ASN A 43 6.15 -1.41 -6.28
N TRP A 44 7.08 -2.33 -6.56
CA TRP A 44 7.20 -3.66 -5.94
C TRP A 44 5.94 -4.55 -5.98
N TYR A 45 4.79 -4.09 -6.46
CA TYR A 45 3.71 -4.88 -7.05
C TYR A 45 2.54 -3.93 -7.32
N PRO A 46 2.29 -3.55 -8.59
CA PRO A 46 1.20 -2.65 -8.90
C PRO A 46 -0.11 -3.38 -9.26
N GLY A 47 -0.27 -4.66 -8.94
CA GLY A 47 -1.22 -5.51 -9.66
C GLY A 47 -0.74 -5.78 -11.09
N ASN A 48 -1.64 -6.26 -11.95
CA ASN A 48 -1.31 -6.42 -13.37
C ASN A 48 -1.31 -5.04 -14.08
N ILE A 49 -0.10 -4.49 -14.28
CA ILE A 49 0.12 -3.14 -14.79
C ILE A 49 -0.55 -2.87 -16.15
N THR A 50 -0.82 -3.89 -16.97
CA THR A 50 -1.44 -3.68 -18.29
C THR A 50 -2.96 -3.61 -18.22
N THR A 51 -3.58 -4.18 -17.18
CA THR A 51 -5.04 -4.32 -17.07
C THR A 51 -5.66 -3.45 -15.98
N ILE A 52 -4.88 -2.92 -15.03
CA ILE A 52 -5.41 -1.95 -14.06
C ILE A 52 -5.96 -0.71 -14.78
N PRO A 53 -7.00 -0.06 -14.23
CA PRO A 53 -7.45 1.25 -14.71
C PRO A 53 -6.30 2.25 -14.79
N THR A 54 -6.26 3.04 -15.86
CA THR A 54 -5.27 4.11 -16.09
C THR A 54 -5.14 5.06 -14.90
N LEU A 55 -6.22 5.33 -14.17
CA LEU A 55 -6.16 6.10 -12.91
C LEU A 55 -5.07 5.58 -11.97
N TYR A 56 -5.03 4.26 -11.71
CA TYR A 56 -4.02 3.66 -10.86
C TYR A 56 -2.65 3.64 -11.52
N GLY A 57 -2.59 3.36 -12.83
CA GLY A 57 -1.34 3.36 -13.58
C GLY A 57 -0.60 4.71 -13.51
N ILE A 58 -1.32 5.82 -13.75
CA ILE A 58 -0.76 7.17 -13.64
C ILE A 58 -0.37 7.46 -12.18
N LYS A 59 -1.19 7.06 -11.20
CA LYS A 59 -0.88 7.31 -9.79
C LYS A 59 0.38 6.58 -9.32
N LYS A 60 0.65 5.38 -9.87
CA LYS A 60 1.86 4.58 -9.60
C LYS A 60 3.11 5.15 -10.25
N PHE A 61 2.98 6.09 -11.17
CA PHE A 61 4.08 6.83 -11.78
C PHE A 61 3.75 8.32 -11.87
N GLY A 62 3.24 8.86 -10.77
CA GLY A 62 2.83 10.25 -10.64
C GLY A 62 4.04 11.21 -10.69
N PRO A 63 3.79 12.53 -10.79
CA PRO A 63 4.83 13.55 -10.88
C PRO A 63 5.94 13.44 -9.83
N GLY A 64 5.61 13.10 -8.57
CA GLY A 64 6.58 12.96 -7.50
C GLY A 64 7.55 11.80 -7.70
N LEU A 65 7.07 10.63 -8.14
CA LEU A 65 7.94 9.50 -8.45
C LEU A 65 8.73 9.76 -9.73
N LEU A 66 8.10 10.34 -10.76
CA LEU A 66 8.77 10.72 -11.99
C LEU A 66 9.94 11.68 -11.72
N GLN A 67 9.72 12.68 -10.85
CA GLN A 67 10.76 13.61 -10.41
C GLN A 67 11.89 12.88 -9.68
N SER A 68 11.56 11.93 -8.80
CA SER A 68 12.58 11.17 -8.04
C SER A 68 13.44 10.32 -8.98
N VAL A 69 12.84 9.72 -10.01
CA VAL A 69 13.56 8.95 -11.04
C VAL A 69 14.45 9.83 -11.91
N SER A 70 14.04 11.06 -12.23
CA SER A 70 14.82 11.99 -13.04
C SER A 70 15.88 12.77 -12.24
N SER A 71 15.84 12.70 -10.91
CA SER A 71 16.77 13.37 -10.02
C SER A 71 17.30 12.41 -8.96
N GLU A 72 16.81 12.50 -7.73
CA GLU A 72 17.22 11.64 -6.63
C GLU A 72 16.02 11.18 -5.80
N PHE A 73 16.17 10.01 -5.17
CA PHE A 73 15.23 9.52 -4.17
C PHE A 73 15.57 10.10 -2.80
N LEU A 74 14.59 10.72 -2.15
CA LEU A 74 14.72 11.14 -0.77
C LEU A 74 14.52 9.94 0.16
N VAL A 75 15.52 9.66 0.98
CA VAL A 75 15.51 8.58 1.97
C VAL A 75 15.84 9.13 3.35
N ALA A 76 15.51 8.37 4.39
CA ALA A 76 15.94 8.74 5.74
C ALA A 76 17.47 8.82 5.79
N ALA A 77 18.03 9.90 6.36
CA ALA A 77 19.48 10.11 6.40
C ALA A 77 20.25 8.99 7.13
N SER A 78 19.57 8.25 8.00
CA SER A 78 20.07 7.06 8.70
C SER A 78 20.24 5.83 7.80
N GLY A 79 19.61 5.81 6.62
CA GLY A 79 19.38 4.61 5.81
C GLY A 79 18.27 3.69 6.36
N ASP A 80 17.75 3.96 7.56
CA ASP A 80 16.67 3.20 8.20
C ASP A 80 15.37 4.00 8.17
N THR A 81 14.41 3.59 7.34
CA THR A 81 13.08 4.22 7.22
C THR A 81 12.34 4.26 8.56
N ARG A 82 12.64 3.37 9.52
CA ARG A 82 12.03 3.37 10.85
C ARG A 82 12.45 4.58 11.70
N SER A 83 13.57 5.23 11.40
CA SER A 83 14.07 6.35 12.20
C SER A 83 13.08 7.51 12.26
N ILE A 84 12.35 7.74 11.16
CA ILE A 84 11.29 8.76 11.06
C ILE A 84 10.15 8.45 12.04
N TYR A 85 9.69 7.20 12.07
CA TYR A 85 8.60 6.77 12.96
C TYR A 85 9.04 6.70 14.42
N LYS A 86 10.32 6.38 14.68
CA LYS A 86 10.90 6.51 16.02
C LYS A 86 10.88 7.96 16.49
N ALA A 87 11.30 8.91 15.64
CA ALA A 87 11.25 10.33 15.99
C ALA A 87 9.81 10.80 16.27
N ALA A 88 8.83 10.37 15.45
CA ALA A 88 7.41 10.65 15.71
C ALA A 88 6.94 10.03 17.04
N SER A 89 7.40 8.82 17.36
CA SER A 89 7.12 8.18 18.65
C SER A 89 7.70 8.95 19.82
N ASP A 90 8.91 9.48 19.68
CA ASP A 90 9.59 10.28 20.71
C ASP A 90 8.84 11.60 20.97
N VAL A 91 8.23 12.20 19.93
CA VAL A 91 7.38 13.40 20.05
C VAL A 91 6.05 13.10 20.78
N LEU A 92 5.37 12.02 20.41
CA LEU A 92 4.08 11.65 21.01
C LEU A 92 4.21 11.09 22.43
N GLY A 93 5.32 10.41 22.74
CA GLY A 93 5.64 9.91 24.07
C GLY A 93 4.51 9.08 24.68
N LYS A 94 3.94 9.58 25.79
CA LYS A 94 2.90 8.90 26.57
C LYS A 94 1.52 8.84 25.89
N ASP A 95 1.33 9.57 24.80
CA ASP A 95 0.06 9.60 24.07
C ASP A 95 -0.06 8.43 23.06
N ILE A 96 0.89 7.49 23.09
CA ILE A 96 0.87 6.26 22.30
C ILE A 96 0.40 5.09 23.16
N TYR A 97 -0.60 4.38 22.66
CA TYR A 97 -1.10 3.14 23.25
C TYR A 97 -0.68 1.97 22.33
N LEU A 98 0.42 1.30 22.68
CA LEU A 98 0.85 0.06 22.02
C LEU A 98 0.23 -1.16 22.69
N ASN A 99 0.17 -2.30 21.98
CA ASN A 99 -0.41 -3.55 22.48
C ASN A 99 -1.84 -3.34 23.02
N SER A 100 -2.64 -2.59 22.27
CA SER A 100 -3.99 -2.21 22.64
C SER A 100 -4.97 -2.50 21.51
N ASP A 101 -6.17 -2.93 21.87
CA ASP A 101 -7.23 -3.27 20.94
C ASP A 101 -8.37 -2.24 21.03
N LEU A 102 -8.84 -1.78 19.87
CA LEU A 102 -10.08 -1.01 19.80
C LEU A 102 -11.27 -1.95 19.91
N VAL A 103 -11.95 -1.89 21.06
CA VAL A 103 -13.15 -2.70 21.33
C VAL A 103 -14.38 -2.06 20.70
N ARG A 104 -14.48 -0.74 20.75
CA ARG A 104 -15.63 -0.01 20.22
C ARG A 104 -15.28 1.44 19.92
N VAL A 105 -15.72 1.94 18.78
CA VAL A 105 -15.67 3.35 18.41
C VAL A 105 -17.11 3.82 18.18
N ARG A 106 -17.49 4.91 18.87
CA ARG A 106 -18.78 5.57 18.72
C ARG A 106 -18.57 7.01 18.31
N ARG A 107 -19.22 7.46 17.24
CA ARG A 107 -19.03 8.76 16.60
C ARG A 107 -20.38 9.45 16.43
N ASN A 108 -20.40 10.75 16.62
CA ASN A 108 -21.57 11.59 16.42
C ASN A 108 -21.16 13.03 16.10
N LYS A 109 -22.14 13.92 15.95
CA LYS A 109 -21.90 15.34 15.64
C LYS A 109 -21.14 16.11 16.73
N ALA A 110 -21.01 15.59 17.95
CA ALA A 110 -20.22 16.20 19.03
C ALA A 110 -18.78 15.67 19.13
N GLY A 111 -18.49 14.48 18.57
CA GLY A 111 -17.15 13.91 18.53
C GLY A 111 -17.15 12.38 18.52
N ALA A 112 -16.11 11.78 19.09
CA ALA A 112 -15.91 10.34 19.15
C ALA A 112 -15.59 9.86 20.58
N ALA A 113 -16.02 8.63 20.89
CA ALA A 113 -15.65 7.89 22.09
C ALA A 113 -15.09 6.53 21.70
N LEU A 114 -13.86 6.24 22.14
CA LEU A 114 -13.10 5.05 21.80
C LEU A 114 -12.92 4.22 23.08
N THR A 115 -13.47 3.01 23.10
CA THR A 115 -13.24 2.02 24.14
C THR A 115 -12.06 1.15 23.74
N ILE A 116 -11.01 1.19 24.56
CA ILE A 116 -9.73 0.54 24.31
C ILE A 116 -9.50 -0.51 25.39
N GLN A 117 -9.04 -1.69 24.99
CA GLN A 117 -8.54 -2.72 25.88
C GLN A 117 -7.01 -2.77 25.79
N GLN A 118 -6.34 -2.72 26.94
CA GLN A 118 -4.87 -2.81 27.03
C GLN A 118 -4.50 -3.49 28.35
N ASN A 119 -3.61 -4.49 28.31
CA ASN A 119 -3.16 -5.22 29.51
C ASN A 119 -4.32 -5.72 30.39
N ARG A 120 -5.38 -6.27 29.77
CA ARG A 120 -6.63 -6.72 30.42
C ARG A 120 -7.45 -5.63 31.13
N LYS A 121 -7.07 -4.35 30.98
CA LYS A 121 -7.83 -3.19 31.46
C LYS A 121 -8.59 -2.57 30.29
N THR A 122 -9.78 -2.05 30.59
CA THR A 122 -10.60 -1.34 29.60
C THR A 122 -10.76 0.10 30.04
N PHE A 123 -10.54 1.05 29.12
CA PHE A 123 -10.74 2.48 29.37
C PHE A 123 -11.34 3.16 28.14
N THR A 124 -11.80 4.40 28.31
CA THR A 124 -12.42 5.18 27.23
C THR A 124 -11.71 6.50 27.02
N ILE A 125 -11.38 6.81 25.77
CA ILE A 125 -10.92 8.14 25.33
C ILE A 125 -12.08 8.83 24.64
N LYS A 126 -12.34 10.09 25.01
CA LYS A 126 -13.29 10.97 24.31
C LYS A 126 -12.50 12.04 23.56
N ALA A 127 -12.81 12.24 22.29
CA ALA A 127 -12.16 13.22 21.43
C ALA A 127 -13.19 14.05 20.68
N LYS A 128 -12.88 15.33 20.43
CA LYS A 128 -13.74 16.19 19.59
C LYS A 128 -13.73 15.73 18.13
N LYS A 129 -12.60 15.21 17.66
CA LYS A 129 -12.31 14.82 16.29
C LYS A 129 -11.54 13.50 16.29
N LEU A 130 -11.72 12.68 15.25
CA LEU A 130 -11.05 11.40 15.07
C LEU A 130 -10.34 11.38 13.71
N VAL A 131 -9.06 10.99 13.69
CA VAL A 131 -8.33 10.71 12.45
C VAL A 131 -8.08 9.21 12.35
N VAL A 132 -8.42 8.60 11.21
CA VAL A 132 -8.33 7.15 11.00
C VAL A 132 -7.34 6.84 9.89
N ALA A 133 -6.23 6.19 10.25
CA ALA A 133 -5.12 5.86 9.36
C ALA A 133 -4.94 4.35 9.09
N VAL A 134 -5.76 3.49 9.70
CA VAL A 134 -5.76 2.04 9.38
C VAL A 134 -6.43 1.81 8.02
N PRO A 135 -6.06 0.76 7.26
CA PRO A 135 -6.66 0.52 5.94
C PRO A 135 -8.19 0.41 6.03
N GLN A 136 -8.90 1.16 5.20
CA GLN A 136 -10.35 1.34 5.29
C GLN A 136 -11.13 0.16 4.69
N THR A 137 -11.04 -1.02 5.33
CA THR A 137 -11.85 -2.20 5.02
C THR A 137 -12.95 -2.40 6.05
N VAL A 138 -14.01 -3.14 5.69
CA VAL A 138 -15.09 -3.47 6.64
C VAL A 138 -14.55 -4.24 7.85
N GLU A 139 -13.60 -5.16 7.64
CA GLU A 139 -13.00 -5.96 8.72
C GLU A 139 -12.18 -5.09 9.70
N ASN A 140 -11.32 -4.20 9.19
CA ASN A 140 -10.55 -3.28 10.03
C ASN A 140 -11.45 -2.31 10.80
N MET A 141 -12.66 -2.07 10.30
CA MET A 141 -13.64 -1.16 10.89
C MET A 141 -14.72 -1.89 11.69
N LYS A 142 -14.57 -3.20 12.02
CA LYS A 142 -15.59 -3.96 12.75
C LYS A 142 -15.99 -3.36 14.10
N SER A 143 -15.05 -2.68 14.76
CA SER A 143 -15.29 -2.01 16.05
C SER A 143 -15.92 -0.62 15.89
N PHE A 144 -16.01 -0.10 14.66
CA PHE A 144 -16.56 1.22 14.36
C PHE A 144 -18.07 1.16 14.13
N ASP A 145 -18.76 2.22 14.54
CA ASP A 145 -20.13 2.48 14.16
C ASP A 145 -20.23 3.05 12.75
N LEU A 146 -19.86 2.24 11.75
CA LEU A 146 -20.01 2.64 10.36
C LEU A 146 -21.48 2.92 10.04
N SER A 147 -21.72 4.10 9.48
CA SER A 147 -22.96 4.45 8.78
C SER A 147 -23.18 3.55 7.56
N GLU A 148 -24.39 3.59 7.00
CA GLU A 148 -24.72 2.83 5.79
C GLU A 148 -23.84 3.25 4.60
N THR A 149 -23.64 4.57 4.41
CA THR A 149 -22.77 5.12 3.36
C THR A 149 -21.33 4.65 3.51
N GLU A 150 -20.75 4.76 4.70
CA GLU A 150 -19.38 4.29 4.95
C GLU A 150 -19.28 2.79 4.66
N ARG A 151 -20.20 1.97 5.20
CA ARG A 151 -20.17 0.52 4.99
C ARG A 151 -20.27 0.16 3.51
N LYS A 152 -21.17 0.81 2.76
CA LYS A 152 -21.36 0.62 1.31
C LYS A 152 -20.10 0.97 0.52
N LEU A 153 -19.39 2.04 0.89
CA LEU A 153 -18.15 2.42 0.22
C LEU A 153 -17.02 1.46 0.58
N LEU A 154 -16.80 1.21 1.86
CA LEU A 154 -15.69 0.37 2.32
C LEU A 154 -15.82 -1.09 1.86
N SER A 155 -17.04 -1.59 1.60
CA SER A 155 -17.25 -2.93 1.06
C SER A 155 -16.89 -3.09 -0.41
N LYS A 156 -16.67 -1.99 -1.15
CA LYS A 156 -16.29 -2.02 -2.57
C LYS A 156 -14.79 -2.21 -2.78
N PHE A 157 -13.98 -1.95 -1.74
CA PHE A 157 -12.54 -2.13 -1.83
C PHE A 157 -12.18 -3.62 -1.96
N SER A 158 -11.41 -3.91 -3.01
CA SER A 158 -10.56 -5.08 -3.12
C SER A 158 -9.16 -4.75 -2.63
N ALA A 159 -8.38 -5.78 -2.32
CA ALA A 159 -7.00 -5.64 -1.90
C ALA A 159 -6.15 -6.74 -2.54
N PHE A 160 -4.90 -6.39 -2.80
CA PHE A 160 -3.86 -7.34 -3.11
C PHE A 160 -3.27 -7.99 -1.85
N GLY A 161 -2.60 -9.11 -2.08
CA GLY A 161 -1.75 -9.75 -1.11
C GLY A 161 -0.30 -9.35 -1.29
N TYR A 162 0.40 -9.18 -0.17
CA TYR A 162 1.81 -8.86 -0.17
C TYR A 162 2.49 -9.41 1.08
N VAL A 163 3.56 -10.16 0.87
CA VAL A 163 4.45 -10.64 1.93
C VAL A 163 5.81 -10.01 1.70
N ALA A 164 6.38 -9.40 2.73
CA ALA A 164 7.73 -8.87 2.69
C ALA A 164 8.59 -9.55 3.75
N GLY A 165 9.88 -9.65 3.50
CA GLY A 165 10.77 -10.29 4.46
C GLY A 165 12.22 -10.30 4.06
N VAL A 166 12.96 -11.13 4.80
CA VAL A 166 14.35 -11.47 4.58
C VAL A 166 14.43 -12.98 4.42
N ALA A 167 15.12 -13.44 3.37
CA ALA A 167 15.53 -14.82 3.22
C ALA A 167 17.06 -14.92 3.34
N ASP A 168 17.53 -15.92 4.07
CA ASP A 168 18.93 -16.34 3.95
C ASP A 168 19.00 -17.37 2.82
N ILE A 169 19.76 -17.05 1.77
CA ILE A 169 19.95 -17.92 0.60
C ILE A 169 21.46 -18.23 0.49
N PRO A 170 21.95 -19.29 1.17
CA PRO A 170 23.37 -19.59 1.19
C PRO A 170 23.93 -19.84 -0.22
N GLY A 171 25.05 -19.19 -0.53
CA GLY A 171 25.74 -19.34 -1.81
C GLY A 171 25.16 -18.50 -2.95
N LEU A 172 24.19 -17.62 -2.66
CA LEU A 172 23.85 -16.50 -3.52
C LEU A 172 24.60 -15.26 -3.04
N ASP A 173 25.31 -14.59 -3.95
CA ASP A 173 26.11 -13.38 -3.69
C ASP A 173 25.70 -12.18 -4.55
N VAL A 174 24.73 -12.37 -5.45
CA VAL A 174 24.18 -11.32 -6.33
C VAL A 174 22.70 -11.10 -6.08
N SER A 175 22.24 -9.87 -6.26
CA SER A 175 20.80 -9.57 -6.30
C SER A 175 20.18 -10.18 -7.56
N LEU A 176 18.98 -10.73 -7.42
CA LEU A 176 18.20 -11.29 -8.52
C LEU A 176 16.89 -10.51 -8.65
N GLN A 177 16.62 -9.99 -9.83
CA GLN A 177 15.36 -9.31 -10.13
C GLN A 177 14.45 -10.25 -10.92
N ASN A 178 13.23 -10.47 -10.43
CA ASN A 178 12.25 -11.26 -11.18
C ASN A 178 11.74 -10.44 -12.37
N VAL A 179 11.66 -11.10 -13.53
CA VAL A 179 11.12 -10.57 -14.77
C VAL A 179 10.24 -11.63 -15.42
N GLY A 180 9.03 -11.26 -15.81
CA GLY A 180 8.19 -12.17 -16.59
C GLY A 180 8.52 -12.03 -18.06
N ALA A 181 9.58 -12.70 -18.52
CA ALA A 181 10.06 -12.58 -19.90
C ALA A 181 8.97 -12.82 -20.97
N MET A 182 7.93 -13.57 -20.63
CA MET A 182 6.80 -13.91 -21.50
C MET A 182 5.53 -13.07 -21.26
N THR A 183 5.54 -12.13 -20.30
CA THR A 183 4.38 -11.26 -20.03
C THR A 183 4.40 -10.02 -20.94
N PRO A 184 3.23 -9.43 -21.28
CA PRO A 184 3.17 -8.27 -22.18
C PRO A 184 4.01 -7.06 -21.73
N ALA A 185 4.10 -6.83 -20.42
CA ALA A 185 4.88 -5.72 -19.83
C ALA A 185 6.17 -6.18 -19.13
N LYS A 186 6.64 -7.41 -19.38
CA LYS A 186 7.86 -7.99 -18.78
C LYS A 186 7.88 -7.98 -17.24
N THR A 187 6.72 -7.89 -16.60
CA THR A 187 6.54 -7.92 -15.15
C THR A 187 6.51 -9.36 -14.63
N PRO A 188 6.92 -9.63 -13.39
CA PRO A 188 6.79 -10.95 -12.76
C PRO A 188 5.38 -11.52 -12.91
N MET A 189 5.29 -12.85 -13.04
CA MET A 189 4.02 -13.56 -12.93
C MET A 189 3.53 -13.51 -11.48
N ILE A 190 2.21 -13.53 -11.28
CA ILE A 190 1.57 -13.46 -9.97
C ILE A 190 0.71 -14.72 -9.78
N PRO A 191 0.75 -15.40 -8.63
CA PRO A 191 1.62 -15.10 -7.49
C PRO A 191 3.11 -15.28 -7.83
N GLY A 192 3.97 -14.47 -7.22
CA GLY A 192 5.39 -14.44 -7.55
C GLY A 192 6.20 -13.47 -6.69
N SER A 193 7.51 -13.69 -6.58
CA SER A 193 8.39 -12.73 -5.92
C SER A 193 8.78 -11.59 -6.85
N ASN A 194 9.05 -10.42 -6.28
CA ASN A 194 9.68 -9.32 -7.01
C ASN A 194 11.15 -9.60 -7.32
N GLY A 195 11.81 -10.38 -6.48
CA GLY A 195 13.23 -10.63 -6.54
C GLY A 195 13.82 -10.82 -5.16
N TYR A 196 15.14 -11.02 -5.17
CA TYR A 196 16.00 -11.23 -4.01
C TYR A 196 17.06 -10.14 -4.04
N VAL A 197 16.86 -9.07 -3.28
CA VAL A 197 17.75 -7.89 -3.30
C VAL A 197 18.68 -7.95 -2.10
N SER A 198 19.98 -7.84 -2.33
CA SER A 198 20.97 -7.85 -1.22
C SER A 198 20.61 -6.83 -0.15
N SER A 199 20.57 -7.27 1.09
CA SER A 199 20.38 -6.42 2.27
C SER A 199 21.66 -5.73 2.75
N GLY A 200 22.81 -6.04 2.10
CA GLY A 200 24.14 -5.64 2.57
C GLY A 200 24.75 -6.62 3.58
N SER A 201 24.01 -7.64 4.03
CA SER A 201 24.54 -8.72 4.88
C SER A 201 24.76 -10.02 4.08
N PRO A 202 25.81 -10.81 4.37
CA PRO A 202 26.08 -12.05 3.64
C PRO A 202 24.90 -13.02 3.64
N ASN A 203 24.57 -13.54 2.45
CA ASN A 203 23.44 -14.44 2.18
C ASN A 203 22.04 -13.87 2.48
N GLN A 204 21.90 -12.62 2.94
CA GLN A 204 20.60 -12.06 3.32
C GLN A 204 20.00 -11.20 2.23
N PHE A 205 18.81 -11.60 1.77
CA PHE A 205 18.10 -10.95 0.68
C PHE A 205 16.74 -10.45 1.13
N LEU A 206 16.48 -9.18 0.87
CA LEU A 206 15.15 -8.58 0.92
C LEU A 206 14.29 -9.20 -0.18
N LEU A 207 13.04 -9.51 0.15
CA LEU A 207 12.08 -10.06 -0.78
C LEU A 207 10.69 -9.45 -0.59
N GLY A 208 9.94 -9.44 -1.68
CA GLY A 208 8.50 -9.22 -1.71
C GLY A 208 7.85 -10.34 -2.51
N VAL A 209 6.74 -10.90 -2.04
CA VAL A 209 5.91 -11.86 -2.76
C VAL A 209 4.50 -11.30 -2.86
N ALA A 210 4.00 -11.24 -4.08
CA ALA A 210 2.73 -10.63 -4.43
C ALA A 210 1.67 -11.67 -4.76
N PHE A 211 0.41 -11.34 -4.47
CA PHE A 211 -0.78 -12.13 -4.77
C PHE A 211 -1.91 -11.21 -5.27
N ASP A 212 -2.71 -11.67 -6.24
CA ASP A 212 -3.80 -10.88 -6.83
C ASP A 212 -5.00 -10.67 -5.89
N ASN A 213 -5.04 -11.34 -4.74
CA ASN A 213 -6.11 -11.23 -3.75
C ASN A 213 -5.59 -11.49 -2.32
N THR A 214 -6.52 -11.56 -1.37
CA THR A 214 -6.21 -11.73 0.07
C THR A 214 -6.30 -13.19 0.56
N ASP A 215 -6.62 -14.12 -0.33
CA ASP A 215 -6.74 -15.55 -0.03
C ASP A 215 -5.40 -16.26 -0.21
N TYR A 216 -4.51 -16.05 0.75
CA TYR A 216 -3.19 -16.66 0.81
C TYR A 216 -2.66 -16.66 2.24
N THR A 217 -1.57 -17.38 2.46
CA THR A 217 -0.87 -17.48 3.72
C THR A 217 0.62 -17.15 3.58
N VAL A 218 1.27 -16.90 4.72
CA VAL A 218 2.74 -16.80 4.78
C VAL A 218 3.41 -18.13 4.40
N ALA A 219 2.72 -19.27 4.51
CA ALA A 219 3.27 -20.54 4.07
C ALA A 219 3.32 -20.63 2.54
N ASP A 220 2.30 -20.10 1.86
CA ASP A 220 2.24 -20.07 0.39
C ASP A 220 3.40 -19.26 -0.20
N SER A 221 3.72 -18.11 0.38
CA SER A 221 4.87 -17.31 -0.07
C SER A 221 6.20 -18.04 0.13
N LYS A 222 6.38 -18.78 1.23
CA LYS A 222 7.57 -19.62 1.44
C LYS A 222 7.65 -20.79 0.47
N SER A 223 6.51 -21.40 0.10
CA SER A 223 6.47 -22.45 -0.93
C SER A 223 6.92 -21.90 -2.26
N LEU A 224 6.33 -20.76 -2.65
CA LEU A 224 6.62 -20.09 -3.91
C LEU A 224 8.11 -19.73 -4.03
N ILE A 225 8.72 -19.18 -2.99
CA ILE A 225 10.16 -18.87 -2.98
C ILE A 225 11.00 -20.14 -3.20
N ARG A 226 10.63 -21.27 -2.59
CA ARG A 226 11.35 -22.54 -2.80
C ARG A 226 11.18 -23.08 -4.22
N GLU A 227 10.01 -22.90 -4.82
CA GLU A 227 9.75 -23.24 -6.22
C GLU A 227 10.58 -22.38 -7.18
N GLU A 228 10.63 -21.08 -6.95
CA GLU A 228 11.47 -20.14 -7.72
C GLU A 228 12.96 -20.49 -7.59
N LEU A 229 13.45 -20.76 -6.38
CA LEU A 229 14.84 -21.19 -6.17
C LEU A 229 15.13 -22.55 -6.83
N THR A 230 14.15 -23.45 -6.89
CA THR A 230 14.27 -24.71 -7.63
C THR A 230 14.41 -24.47 -9.15
N ALA A 231 13.63 -23.53 -9.69
CA ALA A 231 13.73 -23.13 -11.10
C ALA A 231 15.08 -22.46 -11.41
N LEU A 232 15.53 -21.55 -10.54
CA LEU A 232 16.84 -20.89 -10.66
C LEU A 232 18.00 -21.89 -10.56
N ALA A 233 17.88 -22.90 -9.68
CA ALA A 233 18.89 -23.96 -9.55
C ALA A 233 19.03 -24.77 -10.84
N ARG A 234 17.91 -25.10 -11.51
CA ARG A 234 17.91 -25.78 -12.81
C ARG A 234 18.56 -24.94 -13.92
N ALA A 235 18.45 -23.61 -13.82
CA ALA A 235 19.09 -22.67 -14.73
C ALA A 235 20.56 -22.38 -14.38
N GLY A 236 21.09 -22.93 -13.29
CA GLY A 236 22.44 -22.67 -12.81
C GLY A 236 22.63 -21.27 -12.20
N ALA A 237 21.56 -20.56 -11.88
CA ALA A 237 21.60 -19.20 -11.32
C ALA A 237 21.80 -19.18 -9.79
N VAL A 238 21.50 -20.30 -9.11
CA VAL A 238 21.72 -20.50 -7.66
C VAL A 238 22.22 -21.92 -7.40
N PRO A 239 22.77 -22.23 -6.22
CA PRO A 239 23.16 -23.60 -5.85
C PRO A 239 22.01 -24.61 -5.98
N THR A 240 22.35 -25.86 -6.33
CA THR A 240 21.36 -26.92 -6.58
C THR A 240 20.52 -27.31 -5.35
N ASP A 241 21.00 -26.99 -4.15
CA ASP A 241 20.34 -27.21 -2.87
C ASP A 241 19.74 -25.93 -2.25
N ALA A 242 19.73 -24.79 -2.97
CA ALA A 242 19.27 -23.49 -2.47
C ALA A 242 17.85 -23.56 -1.87
N ALA A 243 16.91 -24.19 -2.57
CA ALA A 243 15.53 -24.34 -2.11
C ALA A 243 15.38 -25.16 -0.81
N LYS A 244 16.34 -26.06 -0.51
CA LYS A 244 16.35 -26.86 0.72
C LYS A 244 16.99 -26.11 1.88
N ARG A 245 17.98 -25.26 1.59
CA ARG A 245 18.78 -24.53 2.58
C ARG A 245 18.25 -23.15 2.93
N VAL A 246 17.34 -22.60 2.11
CA VAL A 246 16.77 -21.28 2.37
C VAL A 246 16.06 -21.24 3.72
N THR A 247 16.37 -20.20 4.52
CA THR A 247 15.67 -19.88 5.76
C THR A 247 15.03 -18.51 5.66
N PHE A 248 14.03 -18.27 6.51
CA PHE A 248 13.25 -17.03 6.52
C PHE A 248 13.37 -16.39 7.90
N PRO A 249 14.49 -15.71 8.21
CA PRO A 249 14.71 -15.10 9.53
C PRO A 249 13.63 -14.07 9.88
N TYR A 250 13.05 -13.41 8.88
CA TYR A 250 11.91 -12.54 9.06
C TYR A 250 10.99 -12.59 7.84
N ILE A 251 9.68 -12.73 8.08
CA ILE A 251 8.67 -12.64 7.02
C ILE A 251 7.37 -12.15 7.65
N SER A 252 6.74 -11.18 7.01
CA SER A 252 5.51 -10.56 7.51
C SER A 252 4.48 -10.47 6.40
N ASN A 253 3.23 -10.76 6.77
CA ASN A 253 2.09 -10.47 5.92
C ASN A 253 1.78 -8.96 6.00
N HIS A 254 1.58 -8.31 4.85
CA HIS A 254 1.23 -6.90 4.72
C HIS A 254 -0.18 -6.70 4.14
N VAL A 255 -1.06 -7.69 4.24
CA VAL A 255 -2.48 -7.58 3.89
C VAL A 255 -3.23 -6.61 4.84
N PRO A 256 -4.19 -5.82 4.34
CA PRO A 256 -4.49 -5.59 2.92
C PRO A 256 -3.49 -4.64 2.27
N TYR A 257 -3.01 -5.01 1.07
CA TYR A 257 -2.11 -4.19 0.27
C TYR A 257 -2.86 -3.59 -0.93
N ASP A 258 -2.57 -2.34 -1.28
CA ASP A 258 -3.14 -1.62 -2.43
C ASP A 258 -4.66 -1.70 -2.54
N LEU A 259 -5.36 -1.05 -1.61
CA LEU A 259 -6.82 -0.96 -1.66
C LEU A 259 -7.28 -0.26 -2.93
N HIS A 260 -8.12 -0.94 -3.72
CA HIS A 260 -8.60 -0.47 -5.01
C HIS A 260 -10.03 -0.92 -5.28
N VAL A 261 -10.69 -0.24 -6.22
CA VAL A 261 -12.00 -0.61 -6.76
C VAL A 261 -11.91 -0.84 -8.27
N THR A 262 -12.93 -1.50 -8.84
CA THR A 262 -13.01 -1.77 -10.29
C THR A 262 -13.17 -0.49 -11.11
N GLY A 263 -12.88 -0.56 -12.42
CA GLY A 263 -13.15 0.54 -13.35
C GLY A 263 -14.61 1.01 -13.32
N ASP A 264 -15.56 0.09 -13.16
CA ASP A 264 -16.99 0.40 -13.07
C ASP A 264 -17.33 1.24 -11.82
N GLU A 265 -16.72 0.93 -10.67
CA GLU A 265 -16.93 1.72 -9.46
C GLU A 265 -16.26 3.09 -9.57
N ILE A 266 -15.07 3.18 -10.19
CA ILE A 266 -14.46 4.47 -10.52
C ILE A 266 -15.41 5.29 -11.39
N ALA A 267 -15.95 4.72 -12.47
CA ALA A 267 -16.84 5.39 -13.40
C ALA A 267 -18.13 5.92 -12.74
N LYS A 268 -18.63 5.21 -11.73
CA LYS A 268 -19.79 5.62 -10.91
C LYS A 268 -19.48 6.74 -9.91
N GLY A 269 -18.24 7.23 -9.84
CA GLY A 269 -17.86 8.33 -8.94
C GLY A 269 -17.44 7.87 -7.54
N PHE A 270 -16.99 6.62 -7.38
CA PHE A 270 -16.57 6.08 -6.07
C PHE A 270 -15.64 7.00 -5.28
N TYR A 271 -14.61 7.55 -5.94
CA TYR A 271 -13.63 8.40 -5.26
C TYR A 271 -14.20 9.75 -4.86
N SER A 272 -15.16 10.31 -5.60
CA SER A 272 -15.88 11.51 -5.17
C SER A 272 -16.69 11.23 -3.90
N GLU A 273 -17.47 10.14 -3.88
CA GLU A 273 -18.23 9.71 -2.70
C GLU A 273 -17.31 9.39 -1.51
N LEU A 274 -16.12 8.81 -1.75
CA LEU A 274 -15.13 8.53 -0.71
C LEU A 274 -14.61 9.83 -0.07
N LEU A 275 -14.32 10.85 -0.87
CA LEU A 275 -13.82 12.13 -0.37
C LEU A 275 -14.89 12.93 0.40
N GLU A 276 -16.17 12.70 0.12
CA GLU A 276 -17.28 13.28 0.91
C GLU A 276 -17.33 12.76 2.34
N LEU A 277 -16.62 11.67 2.67
CA LEU A 277 -16.52 11.17 4.05
C LEU A 277 -15.67 12.08 4.95
N GLU A 278 -14.83 12.95 4.39
CA GLU A 278 -13.96 13.84 5.16
C GLU A 278 -14.77 14.79 6.06
N GLY A 279 -14.58 14.67 7.37
CA GLY A 279 -15.25 15.45 8.39
C GLY A 279 -16.61 14.88 8.84
N LEU A 280 -17.17 13.89 8.14
CA LEU A 280 -18.45 13.28 8.54
C LEU A 280 -18.32 12.64 9.93
N LEU A 281 -19.32 12.90 10.77
CA LEU A 281 -19.34 12.44 12.16
C LEU A 281 -18.05 12.79 12.93
N ASN A 282 -17.44 13.94 12.63
CA ASN A 282 -16.17 14.39 13.19
C ASN A 282 -14.99 13.43 12.93
N THR A 283 -15.01 12.73 11.79
CA THR A 283 -13.98 11.76 11.39
C THR A 283 -13.29 12.22 10.12
N TYR A 284 -11.97 12.12 10.08
CA TYR A 284 -11.14 12.38 8.91
C TYR A 284 -10.34 11.12 8.60
N TRP A 285 -10.14 10.86 7.32
CA TRP A 285 -9.58 9.62 6.84
C TRP A 285 -8.24 9.88 6.15
N THR A 286 -7.30 8.97 6.38
CA THR A 286 -5.98 9.05 5.78
C THR A 286 -5.42 7.67 5.51
N GLY A 287 -4.27 7.64 4.85
CA GLY A 287 -3.56 6.45 4.47
C GLY A 287 -3.67 6.18 2.97
N ALA A 288 -3.23 4.98 2.60
CA ALA A 288 -3.00 4.66 1.20
C ALA A 288 -4.29 4.63 0.35
N ALA A 289 -5.46 4.35 0.95
CA ALA A 289 -6.74 4.37 0.23
C ALA A 289 -7.12 5.77 -0.31
N PHE A 290 -6.62 6.84 0.32
CA PHE A 290 -6.88 8.22 -0.07
C PHE A 290 -5.75 8.82 -0.91
N ALA A 291 -4.51 8.39 -0.65
CA ALA A 291 -3.31 9.01 -1.22
C ALA A 291 -2.48 8.12 -2.17
N GLY A 292 -2.50 6.80 -2.01
CA GLY A 292 -1.61 5.84 -2.67
C GLY A 292 -0.56 5.22 -1.71
N HIS A 293 0.01 4.07 -2.08
CA HIS A 293 0.98 3.31 -1.29
C HIS A 293 2.40 3.91 -1.30
N ASN A 294 2.52 5.17 -0.89
CA ASN A 294 3.79 5.89 -0.76
C ASN A 294 3.71 6.86 0.43
N SER A 295 4.68 6.82 1.34
CA SER A 295 4.66 7.64 2.56
C SER A 295 4.64 9.14 2.26
N GLY A 296 5.37 9.59 1.25
CA GLY A 296 5.38 10.99 0.80
C GLY A 296 4.02 11.44 0.27
N LEU A 297 3.31 10.58 -0.48
CA LEU A 297 1.95 10.88 -0.93
C LEU A 297 0.96 10.96 0.25
N ILE A 298 1.08 10.04 1.23
CA ILE A 298 0.23 10.06 2.43
C ILE A 298 0.47 11.32 3.26
N TRP A 299 1.72 11.74 3.43
CA TRP A 299 2.03 12.99 4.13
C TRP A 299 1.50 14.21 3.36
N LYS A 300 1.63 14.22 2.04
CA LYS A 300 1.06 15.29 1.21
C LYS A 300 -0.46 15.38 1.33
N TRP A 301 -1.17 14.25 1.38
CA TRP A 301 -2.61 14.20 1.69
C TRP A 301 -2.91 14.75 3.09
N ASN A 302 -2.12 14.37 4.10
CA ASN A 302 -2.29 14.87 5.45
C ASN A 302 -2.12 16.38 5.55
N ASP A 303 -1.05 16.92 4.96
CA ASP A 303 -0.73 18.34 5.02
C ASP A 303 -1.69 19.19 4.16
N GLY A 304 -2.11 18.66 3.01
CA GLY A 304 -2.97 19.37 2.06
C GLY A 304 -4.47 19.28 2.36
N THR A 305 -4.92 18.23 3.04
CA THR A 305 -6.35 17.95 3.21
C THR A 305 -6.75 17.72 4.67
N VAL A 306 -6.16 16.72 5.33
CA VAL A 306 -6.62 16.32 6.68
C VAL A 306 -6.33 17.38 7.72
N LEU A 307 -5.09 17.87 7.79
CA LEU A 307 -4.67 18.82 8.82
C LEU A 307 -5.35 20.20 8.66
N PRO A 308 -5.47 20.79 7.47
CA PRO A 308 -6.21 22.04 7.28
C PRO A 308 -7.69 21.91 7.67
N ALA A 309 -8.36 20.82 7.26
CA ALA A 309 -9.76 20.58 7.61
C ALA A 309 -9.95 20.40 9.12
N LEU A 310 -9.07 19.61 9.76
CA LEU A 310 -9.10 19.39 11.20
C LEU A 310 -8.89 20.69 11.99
N LYS A 311 -7.91 21.52 11.60
CA LYS A 311 -7.64 22.82 12.24
C LYS A 311 -8.83 23.76 12.12
N LYS A 312 -9.34 23.94 10.90
CA LYS A 312 -10.53 24.77 10.63
C LYS A 312 -11.70 24.37 11.53
N ASP A 313 -11.98 23.08 11.62
CA ASP A 313 -13.12 22.58 12.39
C ASP A 313 -12.90 22.59 13.91
N LEU A 314 -11.66 22.70 14.37
CA LEU A 314 -11.29 22.94 15.77
C LEU A 314 -11.21 24.43 16.11
N GLY A 315 -11.26 25.32 15.12
CA GLY A 315 -11.04 26.76 15.29
C GLY A 315 -9.58 27.12 15.59
N LEU A 316 -8.63 26.38 15.02
CA LEU A 316 -7.17 26.56 15.14
C LEU A 316 -6.56 27.17 13.88
#